data_AF-A0A0G0C6Z0-F1
#
_entry.id   AF-A0A0G0C6Z0-F1
#
_cell.length_a   1.000
_cell.length_b   1.000
_cell.length_c   1.000
_cell.angle_alpha   90.00
_cell.angle_beta   90.00
_cell.angle_gamma   90.00
#
_symmetry.space_group_name_H-M   'P 1'
#
loop_
_entity.id
_entity.type
_entity.pdbx_description
1 polymer ?
#
loop_
_entity_poly.entity_id
_entity_poly.type
_entity_poly.pdbx_seq_one_letter_code
_entity_poly.pdbx_strand_id
1 'polypeptide(L)'
;MKIIVLHGTDTEKSYARLTKFITVAKKRGWEIVNDKIEDTPSLFGTEKLIIIRDYKLIGKKELNLIKKLPGTLVVYIAGSHPASALKMLNPDKTEKYELPILLWKFLDNMTIKGFHELLKTNAVEYIFAMIAWKLKKRYQTNPTPGVGLLISELAEIDVKSKTSKVDLKLALDLFILKRLS
;
A
#
# COMPACT_ATOMS: atom_id res chain seq x y z
N MET A 1 -0.89 -26.68 8.58
CA MET A 1 -0.29 -25.35 8.76
C MET A 1 -1.34 -24.25 8.61
N LYS A 2 -1.26 -23.13 9.35
CA LYS A 2 -2.09 -21.94 9.07
C LYS A 2 -1.46 -21.10 7.97
N ILE A 3 -2.21 -20.74 6.93
CA ILE A 3 -1.74 -19.94 5.78
C ILE A 3 -2.32 -18.53 5.87
N ILE A 4 -1.44 -17.54 6.01
CA ILE A 4 -1.79 -16.12 6.03
C ILE A 4 -1.24 -15.48 4.77
N VAL A 5 -2.09 -14.82 4.00
CA VAL A 5 -1.70 -14.09 2.79
C VAL A 5 -1.80 -12.59 3.05
N LEU A 6 -0.68 -11.89 2.89
CA LEU A 6 -0.60 -10.44 2.92
C LEU A 6 -0.45 -9.95 1.49
N HIS A 7 -1.41 -9.19 1.00
CA HIS A 7 -1.34 -8.62 -0.36
C HIS A 7 -1.92 -7.21 -0.39
N GLY A 8 -1.49 -6.38 -1.35
CA GLY A 8 -1.97 -5.01 -1.38
C GLY A 8 -1.12 -4.04 -2.18
N THR A 9 -1.75 -2.93 -2.57
CA THR A 9 -1.08 -1.79 -3.23
C THR A 9 -0.32 -0.90 -2.24
N ASP A 10 -0.67 -0.94 -0.95
CA ASP A 10 0.08 -0.29 0.13
C ASP A 10 1.18 -1.24 0.63
N THR A 11 2.35 -1.13 0.00
CA THR A 11 3.53 -1.96 0.27
C THR A 11 4.12 -1.68 1.66
N GLU A 12 4.02 -0.45 2.15
CA GLU A 12 4.55 -0.06 3.46
C GLU A 12 3.74 -0.68 4.60
N LYS A 13 2.41 -0.55 4.59
CA LYS A 13 1.56 -1.14 5.64
C LYS A 13 1.58 -2.66 5.62
N SER A 14 1.58 -3.26 4.43
CA SER A 14 1.69 -4.71 4.29
C SER A 14 3.04 -5.24 4.80
N TYR A 15 4.14 -4.54 4.54
CA TYR A 15 5.46 -4.90 5.05
C TYR A 15 5.60 -4.68 6.56
N ALA A 16 5.04 -3.59 7.09
CA ALA A 16 4.98 -3.35 8.53
C ALA A 16 4.22 -4.48 9.25
N ARG A 17 3.17 -5.02 8.63
CA ARG A 17 2.45 -6.19 9.14
C ARG A 17 3.30 -7.45 9.13
N LEU A 18 4.01 -7.72 8.04
CA LEU A 18 4.96 -8.85 7.95
C LEU A 18 6.01 -8.77 9.07
N THR A 19 6.56 -7.58 9.31
CA THR A 19 7.54 -7.33 10.37
C THR A 19 6.98 -7.65 11.75
N LYS A 20 5.70 -7.33 12.01
CA LYS A 20 5.03 -7.74 13.25
C LYS A 20 4.99 -9.26 13.41
N PHE A 21 4.69 -10.02 12.35
CA PHE A 21 4.73 -11.49 12.40
C PHE A 21 6.14 -12.02 12.72
N ILE A 22 7.17 -11.47 12.08
CA ILE A 22 8.58 -11.82 12.34
C ILE A 22 8.93 -11.56 13.80
N THR A 23 8.57 -10.41 14.36
CA THR A 23 8.88 -10.08 15.76
C THR A 23 8.16 -10.98 16.76
N VAL A 24 6.91 -11.36 16.49
CA VAL A 24 6.16 -12.30 17.34
C VAL A 24 6.76 -13.70 17.27
N ALA A 25 7.14 -14.16 16.08
CA ALA A 25 7.78 -15.46 15.89
C ALA A 25 9.15 -15.53 16.61
N LYS A 26 9.98 -14.48 16.48
CA LYS A 26 11.25 -14.37 17.24
C LYS A 26 11.03 -14.43 18.74
N LYS A 27 10.03 -13.72 19.27
CA LYS A 27 9.70 -13.74 20.71
C LYS A 27 9.23 -15.12 21.20
N ARG A 28 8.63 -15.92 20.33
CA ARG A 28 8.16 -17.29 20.63
C ARG A 28 9.22 -18.36 20.37
N GLY A 29 10.41 -17.98 19.91
CA GLY A 29 11.48 -18.93 19.58
C GLY A 29 11.20 -19.79 18.34
N TRP A 30 10.35 -19.31 17.42
CA TRP A 30 10.03 -20.03 16.20
C TRP A 30 11.18 -19.95 15.19
N GLU A 31 11.38 -21.02 14.41
CA GLU A 31 12.35 -21.06 13.34
C GLU A 31 11.81 -20.31 12.11
N ILE A 32 12.57 -19.34 11.59
CA ILE A 32 12.14 -18.49 10.46
C ILE A 32 12.85 -18.93 9.19
N VAL A 33 12.09 -19.46 8.24
CA VAL A 33 12.60 -19.91 6.93
C VAL A 33 12.08 -18.97 5.85
N ASN A 34 12.98 -18.42 5.02
CA ASN A 34 12.63 -17.51 3.92
C ASN A 34 12.74 -18.24 2.58
N ASP A 35 11.72 -18.09 1.73
CA ASP A 35 11.70 -18.41 0.30
C ASP A 35 12.08 -19.86 -0.07
N LYS A 36 12.10 -20.76 0.93
CA LYS A 36 12.31 -22.21 0.78
C LYS A 36 11.31 -22.96 1.65
N ILE A 37 10.72 -24.01 1.07
CA ILE A 37 9.89 -24.97 1.80
C ILE A 37 10.75 -26.21 1.99
N GLU A 38 11.38 -26.32 3.15
CA GLU A 38 12.14 -27.51 3.50
C GLU A 38 11.20 -28.54 4.14
N ASP A 39 11.28 -29.79 3.67
CA ASP A 39 10.48 -30.92 4.14
C ASP A 39 11.07 -31.56 5.41
N THR A 40 12.14 -30.99 5.96
CA THR A 40 12.79 -31.51 7.17
C THR A 40 11.98 -31.10 8.41
N PRO A 41 11.39 -32.06 9.16
CA PRO A 41 10.78 -31.76 10.43
C PRO A 41 11.85 -31.24 11.40
N SER A 42 11.52 -30.21 12.20
CA SER A 42 12.42 -29.75 13.25
C SER A 42 12.63 -30.88 14.24
N LEU A 43 13.87 -31.32 14.41
CA LEU A 43 14.26 -32.33 15.40
C LEU A 43 13.98 -31.87 16.84
N PHE A 44 13.77 -30.56 17.04
CA PHE A 44 13.56 -29.93 18.33
C PHE A 44 12.09 -29.62 18.63
N GLY A 45 11.15 -30.01 17.77
CA GLY A 45 9.71 -29.76 17.96
C GLY A 45 9.32 -28.27 17.94
N THR A 46 10.23 -27.39 17.50
CA THR A 46 9.97 -25.95 17.40
C THR A 46 9.06 -25.66 16.21
N GLU A 47 8.02 -24.84 16.42
CA GLU A 47 7.12 -24.41 15.36
C GLU A 47 7.87 -23.53 14.34
N LYS A 48 7.59 -23.74 13.05
CA LYS A 48 8.23 -23.00 11.95
C LYS A 48 7.34 -21.88 11.42
N LEU A 49 7.93 -20.71 11.19
CA LEU A 49 7.38 -19.62 10.40
C LEU A 49 8.05 -19.63 9.02
N ILE A 50 7.29 -19.99 7.99
CA ILE A 50 7.78 -19.92 6.61
C ILE A 50 7.29 -18.61 6.00
N ILE A 51 8.19 -17.84 5.39
CA ILE A 51 7.88 -16.60 4.70
C ILE A 51 8.18 -16.78 3.22
N ILE A 52 7.17 -16.59 2.37
CA ILE A 52 7.32 -16.67 0.92
C ILE A 52 6.95 -15.32 0.33
N ARG A 53 7.90 -14.69 -0.37
CA ARG A 53 7.74 -13.34 -0.94
C ARG A 53 7.18 -13.34 -2.37
N ASP A 54 7.05 -14.52 -2.98
CA ASP A 54 6.41 -14.69 -4.28
C ASP A 54 5.59 -15.98 -4.33
N TYR A 55 4.29 -15.87 -4.60
CA TYR A 55 3.40 -17.02 -4.73
C TYR A 55 3.73 -17.90 -5.93
N LYS A 56 4.48 -17.40 -6.92
CA LYS A 56 4.96 -18.21 -8.06
C LYS A 56 5.92 -19.31 -7.66
N LEU A 57 6.59 -19.15 -6.52
CA LEU A 57 7.42 -20.19 -5.94
C LEU A 57 6.57 -21.37 -5.47
N ILE A 58 5.29 -21.15 -5.17
CA ILE A 58 4.38 -22.16 -4.62
C ILE A 58 3.73 -23.00 -5.72
N GLY A 59 4.31 -24.18 -5.96
CA GLY A 59 3.75 -25.19 -6.87
C GLY A 59 2.67 -26.09 -6.24
N LYS A 60 1.95 -26.88 -7.06
CA LYS A 60 0.98 -27.90 -6.58
C LYS A 60 1.60 -28.95 -5.64
N LYS A 61 2.89 -29.26 -5.83
CA LYS A 61 3.64 -30.20 -4.99
C LYS A 61 3.86 -29.64 -3.58
N GLU A 62 4.19 -28.36 -3.49
CA GLU A 62 4.46 -27.68 -2.22
C GLU A 62 3.20 -27.41 -1.41
N LEU A 63 2.07 -27.12 -2.07
CA LEU A 63 0.76 -27.01 -1.42
C LEU A 63 0.36 -28.30 -0.66
N ASN A 64 0.75 -29.46 -1.17
CA ASN A 64 0.49 -30.74 -0.50
C ASN A 64 1.43 -30.98 0.69
N LEU A 65 2.64 -30.42 0.68
CA LEU A 65 3.60 -30.48 1.80
C LEU A 65 3.18 -29.54 2.93
N ILE A 66 2.76 -28.31 2.60
CA ILE A 66 2.29 -27.30 3.56
C ILE A 66 1.07 -27.80 4.37
N LYS A 67 0.20 -28.62 3.78
CA LYS A 67 -0.94 -29.20 4.51
C LYS A 67 -0.53 -30.20 5.60
N LYS A 68 0.61 -30.88 5.44
CA LYS A 68 1.08 -31.94 6.34
C LYS A 68 1.96 -31.43 7.48
N LEU A 69 2.53 -30.23 7.36
CA LEU A 69 3.46 -29.68 8.35
C LEU A 69 2.74 -28.85 9.45
N PRO A 70 3.18 -28.96 10.72
CA PRO A 70 2.80 -28.05 11.79
C PRO A 70 3.55 -26.71 11.66
N GLY A 71 2.84 -25.58 11.81
CA GLY A 71 3.43 -24.23 11.78
C GLY A 71 2.54 -23.17 11.13
N THR A 72 3.14 -22.01 10.80
CA THR A 72 2.46 -20.88 10.12
C THR A 72 3.20 -20.47 8.85
N LEU A 73 2.51 -20.38 7.72
CA LEU A 73 3.03 -19.87 6.46
C LEU A 73 2.51 -18.45 6.25
N VAL A 74 3.41 -17.49 6.03
CA VAL A 74 3.07 -16.13 5.63
C VAL A 74 3.52 -15.92 4.19
N VAL A 75 2.55 -15.77 3.29
CA VAL A 75 2.81 -15.41 1.90
C VAL A 75 2.68 -13.89 1.80
N TYR A 76 3.80 -13.22 1.56
CA TYR A 76 3.84 -11.77 1.30
C TYR A 76 3.85 -11.54 -0.19
N ILE A 77 2.88 -10.79 -0.70
CA ILE A 77 2.77 -10.47 -2.11
C ILE A 77 2.72 -8.96 -2.27
N ALA A 78 3.76 -8.38 -2.86
CA ALA A 78 3.78 -6.96 -3.17
C ALA A 78 2.87 -6.65 -4.37
N GLY A 79 1.96 -5.70 -4.21
CA GLY A 79 1.07 -5.23 -5.27
C GLY A 79 -0.30 -5.92 -5.32
N SER A 80 -1.06 -5.58 -6.38
CA SER A 80 -2.36 -6.20 -6.65
C SER A 80 -2.17 -7.47 -7.47
N HIS A 81 -2.83 -8.56 -7.06
CA HIS A 81 -2.71 -9.87 -7.71
C HIS A 81 -4.07 -10.48 -8.03
N PRO A 82 -4.18 -11.31 -9.08
CA PRO A 82 -5.45 -11.90 -9.49
C PRO A 82 -6.06 -12.77 -8.40
N ALA A 83 -7.37 -12.65 -8.21
CA ALA A 83 -8.11 -13.45 -7.22
C ALA A 83 -7.97 -14.97 -7.46
N SER A 84 -7.74 -15.40 -8.70
CA SER A 84 -7.49 -16.80 -9.06
C SER A 84 -6.20 -17.34 -8.43
N ALA A 85 -5.12 -16.56 -8.44
CA ALA A 85 -3.84 -16.94 -7.84
C ALA A 85 -3.94 -17.04 -6.31
N LEU A 86 -4.69 -16.14 -5.67
CA LEU A 86 -4.92 -16.16 -4.23
C LEU A 86 -5.79 -17.36 -3.81
N LYS A 87 -6.78 -17.73 -4.63
CA LYS A 87 -7.62 -18.92 -4.39
C LYS A 87 -6.83 -20.23 -4.49
N MET A 88 -5.79 -20.31 -5.32
CA MET A 88 -4.94 -21.50 -5.41
C MET A 88 -4.23 -21.82 -4.08
N LEU A 89 -3.94 -20.81 -3.26
CA LEU A 89 -3.24 -20.98 -1.98
C LEU A 89 -4.14 -21.51 -0.86
N ASN A 90 -5.48 -21.48 -1.04
CA ASN A 90 -6.48 -21.83 -0.03
C ASN A 90 -6.15 -21.25 1.38
N PRO A 91 -6.01 -19.92 1.52
CA PRO A 91 -5.54 -19.30 2.75
C PRO A 91 -6.58 -19.32 3.86
N ASP A 92 -6.13 -19.51 5.11
CA ASP A 92 -6.97 -19.40 6.31
C ASP A 92 -7.29 -17.93 6.62
N LYS A 93 -6.36 -17.02 6.32
CA LYS A 93 -6.55 -15.57 6.51
C LYS A 93 -5.91 -14.77 5.39
N THR A 94 -6.69 -13.87 4.80
CA THR A 94 -6.21 -12.94 3.76
C THR A 94 -6.34 -11.52 4.28
N GLU A 95 -5.22 -10.79 4.40
CA GLU A 95 -5.19 -9.37 4.78
C GLU A 95 -4.85 -8.53 3.54
N LYS A 96 -5.81 -7.71 3.10
CA LYS A 96 -5.68 -6.84 1.93
C LYS A 96 -5.34 -5.41 2.36
N TYR A 97 -4.22 -4.89 1.86
CA TYR A 97 -3.72 -3.55 2.16
C TYR A 97 -3.81 -2.65 0.92
N GLU A 98 -4.97 -2.03 0.71
CA GLU A 98 -5.14 -1.09 -0.40
C GLU A 98 -4.78 0.33 -0.01
N LEU A 99 -4.18 1.05 -0.97
CA LEU A 99 -4.08 2.50 -0.88
C LEU A 99 -5.48 3.09 -0.67
N PRO A 100 -5.62 4.14 0.17
CA PRO A 100 -6.92 4.68 0.50
C PRO A 100 -7.68 5.12 -0.76
N ILE A 101 -8.81 4.44 -1.04
CA ILE A 101 -9.74 4.79 -2.13
C ILE A 101 -10.16 6.27 -2.03
N LEU A 102 -10.15 6.83 -0.82
CA LEU A 102 -10.46 8.22 -0.54
C LEU A 102 -9.61 9.21 -1.35
N LEU A 103 -8.29 8.97 -1.49
CA LEU A 103 -7.40 9.85 -2.24
C LEU A 103 -7.76 9.85 -3.72
N TRP A 104 -8.01 8.67 -4.30
CA TRP A 104 -8.39 8.54 -5.70
C TRP A 104 -9.76 9.16 -5.98
N LYS A 105 -10.75 8.91 -5.11
CA LYS A 105 -12.07 9.54 -5.17
C LYS A 105 -11.98 11.07 -5.13
N PHE A 106 -11.10 11.61 -4.29
CA PHE A 106 -10.84 13.04 -4.22
C PHE A 106 -10.14 13.57 -5.47
N LEU A 107 -9.15 12.87 -6.01
CA LEU A 107 -8.46 13.32 -7.24
C LEU A 107 -9.35 13.27 -8.48
N ASP A 108 -10.38 12.43 -8.47
CA ASP A 108 -11.40 12.42 -9.50
C ASP A 108 -12.42 13.56 -9.30
N ASN A 109 -12.80 13.86 -8.05
CA ASN A 109 -13.68 14.97 -7.70
C ASN A 109 -13.10 15.80 -6.53
N MET A 110 -12.33 16.84 -6.88
CA MET A 110 -11.59 17.66 -5.91
C MET A 110 -12.52 18.61 -5.15
N THR A 111 -13.14 18.10 -4.08
CA THR A 111 -14.03 18.86 -3.21
C THR A 111 -13.33 19.29 -1.91
N ILE A 112 -13.72 20.43 -1.36
CA ILE A 112 -13.19 20.93 -0.07
C ILE A 112 -13.44 19.92 1.06
N LYS A 113 -14.63 19.31 1.08
CA LYS A 113 -14.95 18.26 2.06
C LYS A 113 -13.98 17.06 1.94
N GLY A 114 -13.72 16.60 0.72
CA GLY A 114 -12.76 15.52 0.48
C GLY A 114 -11.33 15.89 0.89
N PHE A 115 -10.93 17.14 0.65
CA PHE A 115 -9.63 17.67 1.08
C PHE A 115 -9.47 17.63 2.61
N HIS A 116 -10.44 18.13 3.36
CA HIS A 116 -10.40 18.09 4.84
C HIS A 116 -10.45 16.67 5.41
N GLU A 117 -11.14 15.73 4.74
CA GLU A 117 -11.11 14.32 5.14
C GLU A 117 -9.70 13.71 4.94
N LEU A 118 -9.02 14.04 3.85
CA LEU A 118 -7.66 13.56 3.58
C LEU A 118 -6.62 14.14 4.55
N LEU A 119 -6.77 15.39 4.98
CA LEU A 119 -5.88 16.04 5.94
C LEU A 119 -5.87 15.35 7.32
N LYS A 120 -6.90 14.57 7.66
CA LYS A 120 -6.92 13.79 8.91
C LYS A 120 -5.93 12.63 8.91
N THR A 121 -5.51 12.17 7.73
CA THR A 121 -4.73 10.93 7.56
C THR A 121 -3.41 11.15 6.83
N ASN A 122 -3.29 12.20 6.03
CA ASN A 122 -2.12 12.48 5.21
C ASN A 122 -1.58 13.89 5.46
N ALA A 123 -0.28 14.06 5.25
CA ALA A 123 0.35 15.37 5.23
C ALA A 123 -0.18 16.23 4.06
N VAL A 124 -0.26 17.56 4.26
CA VAL A 124 -0.80 18.48 3.27
C VAL A 124 0.05 18.53 2.00
N GLU A 125 1.37 18.39 2.15
CA GLU A 125 2.35 18.33 1.07
C GLU A 125 2.13 17.13 0.16
N TYR A 126 1.74 15.99 0.74
CA TYR A 126 1.42 14.79 -0.02
C TYR A 126 0.17 15.03 -0.88
N ILE A 127 -0.88 15.61 -0.30
CA ILE A 127 -2.11 15.91 -1.03
C ILE A 127 -1.84 16.93 -2.15
N PHE A 128 -1.04 17.96 -1.86
CA PHE A 128 -0.57 18.94 -2.85
C PHE A 128 0.13 18.27 -4.03
N ALA A 129 1.12 17.40 -3.75
CA ALA A 129 1.86 16.69 -4.79
C ALA A 129 0.94 15.83 -5.67
N MET A 130 -0.07 15.20 -5.09
CA MET A 130 -1.04 14.40 -5.81
C MET A 130 -1.96 15.24 -6.72
N ILE A 131 -2.39 16.42 -6.27
CA ILE A 131 -3.17 17.37 -7.09
C ILE A 131 -2.32 17.85 -8.27
N ALA A 132 -1.09 18.29 -8.00
CA ALA A 132 -0.16 18.75 -9.03
C ALA A 132 0.14 17.65 -10.06
N TRP A 133 0.36 16.41 -9.60
CA TRP A 133 0.55 15.25 -10.48
C TRP A 133 -0.67 14.99 -11.36
N LYS A 134 -1.88 14.99 -10.82
CA LYS A 134 -3.12 14.75 -11.58
C LYS A 134 -3.33 15.83 -12.65
N LEU A 135 -3.09 17.09 -12.33
CA LEU A 135 -3.22 18.20 -13.29
C LEU A 135 -2.12 18.16 -14.35
N LYS A 136 -0.88 17.85 -13.99
CA LYS A 136 0.21 17.61 -14.95
C LYS A 136 -0.14 16.48 -15.91
N LYS A 137 -0.65 15.36 -15.40
CA LYS A 137 -1.08 14.23 -16.23
C LYS A 137 -2.20 14.66 -17.18
N ARG A 138 -3.18 15.42 -16.69
CA ARG A 138 -4.27 15.98 -17.52
C ARG A 138 -3.73 16.88 -18.63
N TYR A 139 -2.78 17.77 -18.33
CA TYR A 139 -2.15 18.65 -19.31
C TYR A 139 -1.39 17.86 -20.37
N GLN A 140 -0.65 16.81 -19.98
CA GLN A 140 0.07 15.94 -20.93
C GLN A 140 -0.89 15.20 -21.86
N THR A 141 -2.06 14.77 -21.36
CA THR A 141 -3.06 14.07 -22.18
C THR A 141 -3.89 15.01 -23.05
N ASN A 142 -4.20 16.21 -22.56
CA ASN A 142 -5.00 17.20 -23.26
C ASN A 142 -4.57 18.61 -22.82
N PRO A 143 -3.59 19.22 -23.51
CA PRO A 143 -3.06 20.52 -23.13
C PRO A 143 -4.08 21.61 -23.43
N THR A 144 -4.63 22.21 -22.39
CA THR A 144 -5.51 23.37 -22.49
C THR A 144 -4.93 24.55 -21.71
N PRO A 145 -5.13 25.80 -22.16
CA PRO A 145 -4.66 26.98 -21.43
C PRO A 145 -5.14 27.02 -19.98
N GLY A 146 -6.39 26.58 -19.73
CA GLY A 146 -6.96 26.52 -18.38
C GLY A 146 -6.17 25.62 -17.44
N VAL A 147 -5.77 24.41 -17.88
CA VAL A 147 -4.97 23.50 -17.03
C VAL A 147 -3.55 24.05 -16.84
N GLY A 148 -2.98 24.73 -17.85
CA GLY A 148 -1.68 25.39 -17.73
C GLY A 148 -1.68 26.50 -16.66
N LEU A 149 -2.77 27.28 -16.57
CA LEU A 149 -2.95 28.29 -15.52
C LEU A 149 -3.03 27.65 -14.14
N LEU A 150 -3.80 26.56 -13.97
CA LEU A 150 -3.89 25.84 -12.69
C LEU A 150 -2.52 25.31 -12.22
N ILE A 151 -1.72 24.76 -13.13
CA ILE A 151 -0.37 24.28 -12.82
C ILE A 151 0.54 25.45 -12.40
N SER A 152 0.42 26.60 -13.08
CA SER A 152 1.20 27.80 -12.76
C SER A 152 0.84 28.36 -11.38
N GLU A 153 -0.45 28.39 -11.04
CA GLU A 153 -0.93 28.80 -9.70
C GLU A 153 -0.43 27.85 -8.61
N LEU A 154 -0.45 26.53 -8.84
CA LEU A 154 0.10 25.57 -7.89
C LEU A 154 1.61 25.72 -7.70
N ALA A 155 2.36 26.04 -8.76
CA ALA A 155 3.79 26.33 -8.67
C ALA A 155 4.05 27.59 -7.82
N GLU A 156 3.22 28.62 -7.98
CA GLU A 156 3.31 29.83 -7.16
C GLU A 156 3.00 29.54 -5.68
N ILE A 157 1.98 28.71 -5.40
CA ILE A 157 1.65 28.23 -4.05
C ILE A 157 2.83 27.47 -3.44
N ASP A 158 3.47 26.57 -4.19
CA ASP A 158 4.64 25.79 -3.72
C ASP A 158 5.80 26.70 -3.30
N VAL A 159 6.14 27.68 -4.14
CA VAL A 159 7.21 28.65 -3.85
C VAL A 159 6.86 29.50 -2.63
N LYS A 160 5.64 30.03 -2.55
CA LYS A 160 5.20 30.85 -1.41
C LYS A 160 5.15 30.06 -0.11
N SER A 161 4.72 28.80 -0.16
CA SER A 161 4.70 27.90 0.98
C SER A 161 6.11 27.60 1.50
N LYS A 162 7.03 27.20 0.61
CA LYS A 162 8.42 26.88 0.96
C LYS A 162 9.23 28.07 1.45
N THR A 163 8.83 29.29 1.07
CA THR A 163 9.42 30.54 1.55
C THR A 163 8.72 31.10 2.79
N SER A 164 7.85 30.30 3.43
CA SER A 164 7.08 30.66 4.63
C SER A 164 6.23 31.93 4.48
N LYS A 165 5.86 32.29 3.24
CA LYS A 165 5.01 33.46 2.95
C LYS A 165 3.52 33.15 3.09
N VAL A 166 3.13 31.89 2.93
CA VAL A 166 1.72 31.44 2.99
C VAL A 166 1.65 30.05 3.60
N ASP A 167 0.62 29.79 4.41
CA ASP A 167 0.29 28.44 4.91
C ASP A 167 -0.26 27.56 3.76
N LEU A 168 0.36 26.41 3.54
CA LEU A 168 0.03 25.53 2.40
C LEU A 168 -1.41 25.02 2.47
N LYS A 169 -1.90 24.70 3.66
CA LYS A 169 -3.27 24.21 3.84
C LYS A 169 -4.28 25.29 3.45
N LEU A 170 -4.11 26.51 3.95
CA LEU A 170 -5.00 27.63 3.63
C LEU A 170 -4.93 28.01 2.14
N ALA A 171 -3.73 27.98 1.55
CA ALA A 171 -3.57 28.21 0.11
C ALA A 171 -4.33 27.17 -0.73
N LEU A 172 -4.28 25.90 -0.34
CA LEU A 172 -4.97 24.83 -1.05
C LEU A 172 -6.49 24.87 -0.83
N ASP A 173 -6.96 25.21 0.37
CA ASP A 173 -8.38 25.43 0.62
C ASP A 173 -8.93 26.50 -0.33
N LEU A 174 -8.24 27.63 -0.44
CA LEU A 174 -8.61 28.72 -1.36
C LEU A 174 -8.52 28.31 -2.82
N PHE A 175 -7.47 27.56 -3.21
CA PHE A 175 -7.29 27.09 -4.57
C PHE A 175 -8.43 26.17 -4.99
N ILE A 176 -8.76 25.17 -4.17
CA ILE A 176 -9.84 24.22 -4.43
C ILE A 176 -11.18 24.96 -4.54
N LEU A 177 -11.48 25.87 -3.60
CA LEU A 177 -12.72 26.67 -3.59
C LEU A 177 -12.85 27.63 -4.78
N LYS A 178 -11.75 28.15 -5.31
CA LYS A 178 -11.80 29.14 -6.41
C LYS A 178 -11.75 28.52 -7.80
N ARG A 179 -11.11 27.35 -7.93
CA ARG A 179 -10.71 26.81 -9.24
C ARG A 179 -11.28 25.44 -9.57
N LEU A 180 -11.70 24.67 -8.55
CA LEU A 180 -12.00 23.25 -8.71
C LEU A 180 -13.38 22.84 -8.17
N SER A 181 -14.05 23.72 -7.42
CA SER A 181 -15.44 23.57 -6.99
C SER A 181 -16.45 24.11 -7.99
#